data_AF-A0A2D8A538-F1
#
_entry.id   AF-A0A2D8A538-F1
#
_cell.length_a   1.000
_cell.length_b   1.000
_cell.length_c   1.000
_cell.angle_alpha   90.00
_cell.angle_beta   90.00
_cell.angle_gamma   90.00
#
_symmetry.space_group_name_H-M   'P 1'
#
loop_
_entity.id
_entity.type
_entity.pdbx_description
1 polymer ?
#
loop_
_entity_poly.entity_id
_entity_poly.type
_entity_poly.pdbx_seq_one_letter_code
_entity_poly.pdbx_strand_id
1 'polypeptide(L)'
;MVSGLQRDKMKLGILKEPEGEMRVPIVPNSIPKLVKAGLEVIVENGAGDLANHSDSEYESKGAKIVTRGDVLNCEALISINPPNLDDIREGCILMCVADPFRNPDVVNKAISRGITLISMDMIPRRLSRAQSMDVNSSQDNLSGYKAVLLGASHVPKGIPMMTTSAGTVKPAKFVVMGSGVAGLQAIATAKRMGAVVYASDVRKSAAEQIESVGGRFIEVEGMDDFEDESGYAKPLTPEFIQKVNDTVCKVASDADVIITTARIFGRPAPITIPKSAVEEFKTGAVIVDMNADVGGNCELTSPGDIINSHGVKIIGIENLAGTIPSTASMLYSNNLTNFVISLMEDGNISVDLQDDILVGPPEESDFYVDGMGGVLICMNGELHNNQTRLGGIL
;
A
#
# COMPACT_ATOMS: atom_id res chain seq x y z
N MET A 1 -50.84 13.15 7.57
CA MET A 1 -49.80 12.91 6.55
C MET A 1 -48.92 14.14 6.50
N VAL A 2 -47.86 14.16 7.32
CA VAL A 2 -46.82 15.18 7.22
C VAL A 2 -45.92 14.70 6.09
N SER A 3 -45.85 15.48 5.01
CA SER A 3 -44.89 15.29 3.93
C SER A 3 -43.50 15.21 4.55
N GLY A 4 -42.90 14.02 4.56
CA GLY A 4 -41.51 13.84 4.96
C GLY A 4 -40.67 14.72 4.06
N LEU A 5 -40.10 15.78 4.63
CA LEU A 5 -39.01 16.54 3.99
C LEU A 5 -37.95 15.50 3.64
N GLN A 6 -37.81 15.24 2.35
CA GLN A 6 -36.73 14.41 1.81
C GLN A 6 -35.45 15.15 2.19
N ARG A 7 -34.74 14.68 3.22
CA ARG A 7 -33.41 15.20 3.55
C ARG A 7 -32.57 15.06 2.28
N ASP A 8 -31.91 16.14 1.87
CA ASP A 8 -30.95 16.07 0.79
C ASP A 8 -29.89 15.03 1.14
N LYS A 9 -29.61 14.14 0.19
CA LYS A 9 -28.63 13.07 0.37
C LYS A 9 -27.24 13.71 0.44
N MET A 10 -26.42 13.25 1.38
CA MET A 10 -25.02 13.65 1.44
C MET A 10 -24.30 13.26 0.14
N LYS A 11 -23.54 14.20 -0.45
CA LYS A 11 -22.78 13.95 -1.66
C LYS A 11 -21.38 13.43 -1.32
N LEU A 12 -21.04 12.33 -1.97
CA LEU A 12 -19.71 11.72 -1.94
C LEU A 12 -19.05 11.94 -3.30
N GLY A 13 -18.04 12.80 -3.32
CA GLY A 13 -17.23 13.10 -4.49
C GLY A 13 -16.08 12.11 -4.68
N ILE A 14 -15.92 11.61 -5.90
CA ILE A 14 -14.82 10.75 -6.33
C ILE A 14 -13.95 11.57 -7.28
N LEU A 15 -12.73 11.88 -6.84
CA LEU A 15 -11.81 12.72 -7.60
C LEU A 15 -11.04 11.90 -8.64
N LYS A 16 -10.67 12.56 -9.74
CA LYS A 16 -9.66 12.07 -10.66
C LYS A 16 -8.28 12.25 -10.05
N GLU A 17 -7.47 11.20 -10.14
CA GLU A 17 -6.10 11.19 -9.66
C GLU A 17 -5.16 12.03 -10.53
N PRO A 18 -4.07 12.59 -9.95
CA PRO A 18 -3.08 13.36 -10.69
C PRO A 18 -2.31 12.50 -11.70
N GLU A 19 -1.54 13.18 -12.58
CA GLU A 19 -0.65 12.50 -13.52
C GLU A 19 0.33 11.56 -12.80
N GLY A 20 0.56 10.38 -13.37
CA GLY A 20 1.40 9.33 -12.79
C GLY A 20 0.63 8.30 -11.94
N GLU A 21 -0.58 8.63 -11.47
CA GLU A 21 -1.48 7.67 -10.84
C GLU A 21 -2.52 7.16 -11.85
N MET A 22 -2.52 5.85 -12.09
CA MET A 22 -3.38 5.23 -13.10
C MET A 22 -4.65 4.60 -12.49
N ARG A 23 -4.70 4.46 -11.16
CA ARG A 23 -5.85 3.90 -10.45
C ARG A 23 -6.95 4.95 -10.27
N VAL A 24 -8.14 4.48 -9.91
CA VAL A 24 -9.28 5.29 -9.47
C VAL A 24 -9.75 4.79 -8.10
N PRO A 25 -10.11 5.66 -7.16
CA PRO A 25 -10.40 5.22 -5.79
C PRO A 25 -11.71 4.45 -5.66
N ILE A 26 -12.68 4.67 -6.54
CA ILE A 26 -13.95 3.94 -6.57
C ILE A 26 -14.24 3.50 -8.01
N VAL A 27 -14.47 2.20 -8.21
CA VAL A 27 -14.84 1.63 -9.53
C VAL A 27 -16.37 1.63 -9.71
N PRO A 28 -16.89 1.58 -10.95
CA PRO A 28 -18.33 1.61 -11.21
C PRO A 28 -19.12 0.55 -10.43
N ASN A 29 -18.55 -0.64 -10.25
CA ASN A 29 -19.21 -1.74 -9.53
C ASN A 29 -19.38 -1.51 -8.02
N SER A 30 -18.67 -0.55 -7.42
CA SER A 30 -18.86 -0.15 -6.02
C SER A 30 -19.99 0.87 -5.83
N ILE A 31 -20.31 1.65 -6.87
CA ILE A 31 -21.31 2.72 -6.82
C ILE A 31 -22.67 2.25 -6.27
N PRO A 32 -23.26 1.10 -6.69
CA PRO A 32 -24.57 0.70 -6.22
C PRO A 32 -24.64 0.47 -4.70
N LYS A 33 -23.54 0.05 -4.07
CA LYS A 33 -23.48 -0.14 -2.61
C LYS A 33 -23.56 1.20 -1.88
N LEU A 34 -22.82 2.20 -2.35
CA LEU A 34 -22.80 3.55 -1.79
C LEU A 34 -24.16 4.26 -1.97
N VAL A 35 -24.75 4.15 -3.16
CA VAL A 35 -26.09 4.70 -3.45
C VAL A 35 -27.16 4.03 -2.58
N LYS A 36 -27.10 2.70 -2.40
CA LYS A 36 -28.01 1.96 -1.53
C LYS A 36 -27.88 2.36 -0.06
N ALA A 37 -26.70 2.75 0.38
CA ALA A 37 -26.46 3.23 1.74
C ALA A 37 -27.01 4.64 2.00
N GLY A 38 -27.41 5.36 0.95
CA GLY A 38 -28.08 6.66 1.07
C GLY A 38 -27.31 7.83 0.44
N LEU A 39 -26.07 7.61 0.01
CA LEU A 39 -25.23 8.66 -0.57
C LEU A 39 -25.66 9.03 -2.00
N GLU A 40 -25.43 10.29 -2.37
CA GLU A 40 -25.40 10.73 -3.76
C GLU A 40 -23.95 10.68 -4.25
N VAL A 41 -23.65 9.83 -5.23
CA VAL A 41 -22.27 9.63 -5.69
C VAL A 41 -21.98 10.51 -6.89
N ILE A 42 -20.98 11.38 -6.74
CA ILE A 42 -20.56 12.37 -7.73
C ILE A 42 -19.14 12.01 -8.17
N VAL A 43 -18.89 11.90 -9.47
CA VAL A 43 -17.60 11.44 -10.02
C VAL A 43 -17.05 12.51 -10.96
N GLU A 44 -15.75 12.79 -10.84
CA GLU A 44 -15.06 13.68 -11.77
C GLU A 44 -15.00 13.05 -13.17
N ASN A 45 -15.31 13.83 -14.20
CA ASN A 45 -15.21 13.40 -15.59
C ASN A 45 -13.84 12.79 -15.91
N GLY A 46 -13.86 11.57 -16.46
CA GLY A 46 -12.66 10.82 -16.85
C GLY A 46 -11.81 10.35 -15.66
N ALA A 47 -12.37 10.23 -14.45
CA ALA A 47 -11.67 9.70 -13.28
C ALA A 47 -11.23 8.24 -13.47
N GLY A 48 -12.03 7.44 -14.18
CA GLY A 48 -11.79 6.01 -14.36
C GLY A 48 -11.01 5.62 -15.62
N ASP A 49 -10.70 6.57 -16.51
CA ASP A 49 -10.19 6.28 -17.86
C ASP A 49 -8.91 5.42 -17.84
N LEU A 50 -7.95 5.78 -16.98
CA LEU A 50 -6.67 5.06 -16.86
C LEU A 50 -6.82 3.66 -16.22
N ALA A 51 -7.93 3.43 -15.51
CA ALA A 51 -8.30 2.14 -14.94
C ALA A 51 -9.25 1.33 -15.84
N ASN A 52 -9.51 1.79 -17.07
CA ASN A 52 -10.44 1.20 -18.03
C ASN A 52 -11.90 1.21 -17.56
N HIS A 53 -12.33 2.32 -16.93
CA HIS A 53 -13.71 2.56 -16.54
C HIS A 53 -14.20 3.87 -17.16
N SER A 54 -15.10 3.77 -18.12
CA SER A 54 -15.70 4.93 -18.78
C SER A 54 -16.71 5.63 -17.88
N ASP A 55 -16.88 6.94 -18.08
CA ASP A 55 -17.93 7.73 -17.44
C ASP A 55 -19.34 7.11 -17.58
N SER A 56 -19.64 6.54 -18.76
CA SER A 56 -20.92 5.87 -19.01
C SER A 56 -21.16 4.65 -18.12
N GLU A 57 -20.11 3.94 -17.71
CA GLU A 57 -20.24 2.83 -16.77
C GLU A 57 -20.64 3.34 -15.39
N TYR A 58 -20.06 4.45 -14.93
CA TYR A 58 -20.44 5.09 -13.66
C TYR A 58 -21.89 5.57 -13.66
N GLU A 59 -22.32 6.26 -14.72
CA GLU A 59 -23.70 6.72 -14.87
C GLU A 59 -24.69 5.56 -14.84
N SER A 60 -24.39 4.47 -15.55
CA SER A 60 -25.22 3.26 -15.59
C SER A 60 -25.39 2.59 -14.21
N LYS A 61 -24.50 2.89 -13.27
CA LYS A 61 -24.51 2.37 -11.89
C LYS A 61 -25.10 3.36 -10.88
N GLY A 62 -25.54 4.53 -11.33
CA GLY A 62 -26.25 5.54 -10.53
C GLY A 62 -25.37 6.66 -10.00
N ALA A 63 -24.14 6.83 -10.49
CA ALA A 63 -23.34 8.02 -10.21
C ALA A 63 -23.71 9.18 -11.13
N LYS A 64 -23.33 10.40 -10.75
CA LYS A 64 -23.38 11.58 -11.63
C LYS A 64 -21.97 11.99 -12.01
N ILE A 65 -21.75 12.22 -13.30
CA ILE A 65 -20.48 12.73 -13.82
C ILE A 65 -20.53 14.25 -13.86
N VAL A 66 -19.52 14.91 -13.30
CA VAL A 66 -19.46 16.37 -13.21
C VAL A 66 -18.02 16.89 -13.39
N THR A 67 -17.85 18.21 -13.40
CA THR A 67 -16.53 18.83 -13.45
C THR A 67 -15.81 18.73 -12.11
N ARG A 68 -14.48 18.82 -12.10
CA ARG A 68 -13.68 18.82 -10.86
C ARG A 68 -14.17 19.84 -9.83
N GLY A 69 -14.50 21.06 -10.29
CA GLY A 69 -15.01 22.12 -9.42
C GLY A 69 -16.31 21.73 -8.71
N ASP A 70 -17.20 21.02 -9.39
CA ASP A 70 -18.44 20.53 -8.80
C ASP A 70 -18.17 19.39 -7.80
N VAL A 71 -17.24 18.47 -8.12
CA VAL A 71 -16.83 17.39 -7.19
C VAL A 71 -16.29 17.97 -5.89
N LEU A 72 -15.39 18.95 -5.95
CA LEU A 72 -14.74 19.56 -4.79
C LEU A 72 -15.72 20.24 -3.81
N ASN A 73 -16.95 20.54 -4.25
CA ASN A 73 -18.01 21.09 -3.40
C ASN A 73 -18.82 20.03 -2.63
N CYS A 74 -18.56 18.73 -2.83
CA CYS A 74 -19.24 17.64 -2.11
C CYS A 74 -18.95 17.66 -0.61
N GLU A 75 -19.78 16.99 0.19
CA GLU A 75 -19.59 16.92 1.64
C GLU A 75 -18.51 15.95 2.11
N ALA A 76 -18.30 14.88 1.34
CA ALA A 76 -17.17 14.00 1.49
C ALA A 76 -16.47 13.81 0.15
N LEU A 77 -15.15 13.65 0.19
CA LEU A 77 -14.28 13.42 -0.95
C LEU A 77 -13.48 12.14 -0.74
N ILE A 78 -13.36 11.35 -1.80
CA ILE A 78 -12.45 10.20 -1.85
C ILE A 78 -11.44 10.43 -2.97
N SER A 79 -10.18 10.17 -2.63
CA SER A 79 -9.04 10.09 -3.54
C SER A 79 -8.11 8.97 -3.07
N ILE A 80 -7.13 8.61 -3.89
CA ILE A 80 -6.01 7.78 -3.47
C ILE A 80 -4.94 8.70 -2.90
N ASN A 81 -4.42 9.63 -3.71
CA ASN A 81 -3.45 10.62 -3.26
C ASN A 81 -4.15 11.88 -2.75
N PRO A 82 -3.59 12.60 -1.76
CA PRO A 82 -4.18 13.85 -1.29
C PRO A 82 -4.27 14.86 -2.46
N PRO A 83 -5.46 15.39 -2.76
CA PRO A 83 -5.60 16.45 -3.76
C PRO A 83 -5.05 17.78 -3.20
N ASN A 84 -5.07 18.83 -4.02
CA ASN A 84 -4.85 20.18 -3.53
C ASN A 84 -5.91 20.57 -2.49
N LEU A 85 -5.50 20.72 -1.23
CA LEU A 85 -6.41 21.02 -0.12
C LEU A 85 -6.92 22.47 -0.13
N ASP A 86 -6.29 23.38 -0.88
CA ASP A 86 -6.74 24.78 -0.99
C ASP A 86 -8.09 24.94 -1.67
N ASP A 87 -8.44 24.00 -2.55
CA ASP A 87 -9.69 24.01 -3.32
C ASP A 87 -10.83 23.28 -2.59
N ILE A 88 -10.54 22.64 -1.45
CA ILE A 88 -11.53 21.91 -0.66
C ILE A 88 -12.24 22.87 0.32
N ARG A 89 -13.55 22.72 0.41
CA ARG A 89 -14.39 23.47 1.35
C ARG A 89 -14.07 23.09 2.80
N GLU A 90 -14.19 24.06 3.70
CA GLU A 90 -14.14 23.83 5.15
C GLU A 90 -15.24 22.83 5.57
N GLY A 91 -14.93 21.96 6.54
CA GLY A 91 -15.83 20.92 7.04
C GLY A 91 -16.05 19.75 6.07
N CYS A 92 -15.29 19.65 4.99
CA CYS A 92 -15.28 18.46 4.13
C CYS A 92 -14.62 17.28 4.84
N ILE A 93 -15.17 16.07 4.67
CA ILE A 93 -14.48 14.82 5.02
C ILE A 93 -13.65 14.36 3.83
N LEU A 94 -12.33 14.32 3.97
CA LEU A 94 -11.42 13.80 2.95
C LEU A 94 -10.91 12.42 3.37
N MET A 95 -11.16 11.41 2.55
CA MET A 95 -10.62 10.05 2.70
C MET A 95 -9.59 9.78 1.60
N CYS A 96 -8.34 9.56 1.99
CA CYS A 96 -7.24 9.27 1.07
C CYS A 96 -6.12 8.48 1.76
N VAL A 97 -5.01 8.25 1.07
CA VAL A 97 -3.73 7.84 1.67
C VAL A 97 -2.90 9.10 1.87
N ALA A 98 -2.98 9.71 3.05
CA ALA A 98 -2.26 10.96 3.33
C ALA A 98 -0.80 10.72 3.71
N ASP A 99 -0.47 9.52 4.20
CA ASP A 99 0.88 9.17 4.64
C ASP A 99 1.45 10.22 5.63
N PRO A 100 0.73 10.44 6.75
CA PRO A 100 0.87 11.65 7.56
C PRO A 100 2.23 11.81 8.21
N PHE A 101 2.94 10.69 8.45
CA PHE A 101 4.29 10.72 9.04
C PHE A 101 5.37 11.20 8.06
N ARG A 102 5.16 11.03 6.75
CA ARG A 102 6.11 11.48 5.73
C ARG A 102 5.67 12.78 5.07
N ASN A 103 4.37 13.08 5.11
CA ASN A 103 3.78 14.31 4.58
C ASN A 103 3.10 15.15 5.69
N PRO A 104 3.83 15.61 6.72
CA PRO A 104 3.25 16.41 7.80
C PRO A 104 2.57 17.70 7.31
N ASP A 105 3.05 18.26 6.19
CA ASP A 105 2.46 19.45 5.57
C ASP A 105 1.01 19.22 5.11
N VAL A 106 0.66 18.02 4.64
CA VAL A 106 -0.72 17.66 4.26
C VAL A 106 -1.62 17.72 5.49
N VAL A 107 -1.14 17.25 6.64
CA VAL A 107 -1.87 17.27 7.91
C VAL A 107 -2.04 18.70 8.42
N ASN A 108 -0.95 19.47 8.49
CA ASN A 108 -0.97 20.87 8.90
C ASN A 108 -1.91 21.71 8.03
N LYS A 109 -1.92 21.44 6.72
CA LYS A 109 -2.82 22.10 5.78
C LYS A 109 -4.28 21.70 6.03
N ALA A 110 -4.58 20.42 6.21
CA ALA A 110 -5.93 19.94 6.51
C ALA A 110 -6.49 20.57 7.79
N ILE A 111 -5.66 20.64 8.86
CA ILE A 111 -5.97 21.34 10.11
C ILE A 111 -6.30 22.82 9.83
N SER A 112 -5.41 23.55 9.16
CA SER A 112 -5.60 24.98 8.89
C SER A 112 -6.85 25.31 8.05
N ARG A 113 -7.33 24.34 7.26
CA ARG A 113 -8.50 24.44 6.38
C ARG A 113 -9.79 23.92 7.01
N GLY A 114 -9.73 23.42 8.25
CA GLY A 114 -10.88 22.82 8.92
C GLY A 114 -11.41 21.57 8.20
N ILE A 115 -10.53 20.82 7.54
CA ILE A 115 -10.86 19.56 6.83
C ILE A 115 -10.80 18.41 7.84
N THR A 116 -11.79 17.53 7.79
CA THR A 116 -11.73 16.24 8.50
C THR A 116 -10.92 15.28 7.64
N LEU A 117 -9.68 14.98 8.03
CA LEU A 117 -8.77 14.11 7.29
C LEU A 117 -8.82 12.69 7.83
N ILE A 118 -9.17 11.74 6.96
CA ILE A 118 -9.14 10.31 7.22
C ILE A 118 -8.07 9.67 6.31
N SER A 119 -7.02 9.13 6.91
CA SER A 119 -5.90 8.51 6.21
C SER A 119 -6.00 6.99 6.25
N MET A 120 -6.27 6.38 5.11
CA MET A 120 -6.52 4.93 5.00
C MET A 120 -5.27 4.08 5.24
N ASP A 121 -4.07 4.64 5.05
CA ASP A 121 -2.81 3.99 5.38
C ASP A 121 -2.57 3.84 6.91
N MET A 122 -3.33 4.57 7.73
CA MET A 122 -3.30 4.52 9.20
C MET A 122 -4.26 3.48 9.79
N ILE A 123 -4.80 2.58 8.97
CA ILE A 123 -5.83 1.64 9.41
C ILE A 123 -5.33 0.67 10.50
N PRO A 124 -6.05 0.51 11.63
CA PRO A 124 -5.71 -0.45 12.69
C PRO A 124 -5.91 -1.91 12.26
N ARG A 125 -5.00 -2.44 11.44
CA ARG A 125 -5.13 -3.76 10.77
C ARG A 125 -5.21 -4.99 11.69
N ARG A 126 -4.95 -4.85 12.99
CA ARG A 126 -5.14 -5.93 13.98
C ARG A 126 -6.61 -6.12 14.36
N LEU A 127 -7.45 -5.13 14.12
CA LEU A 127 -8.89 -5.26 14.30
C LEU A 127 -9.46 -6.16 13.19
N SER A 128 -10.07 -7.28 13.58
CA SER A 128 -10.65 -8.24 12.63
C SER A 128 -11.62 -7.57 11.64
N ARG A 129 -12.47 -6.66 12.11
CA ARG A 129 -13.41 -5.91 11.25
C ARG A 129 -12.72 -4.95 10.26
N ALA A 130 -11.51 -4.47 10.58
CA ALA A 130 -10.73 -3.56 9.73
C ALA A 130 -9.98 -4.27 8.59
N GLN A 131 -9.80 -5.59 8.66
CA GLN A 131 -9.04 -6.34 7.63
C GLN A 131 -9.64 -6.18 6.22
N SER A 132 -10.97 -6.11 6.11
CA SER A 132 -11.66 -5.91 4.83
C SER A 132 -11.50 -4.49 4.24
N MET A 133 -10.95 -3.57 5.03
CA MET A 133 -10.76 -2.16 4.72
C MET A 133 -9.26 -1.80 4.55
N ASP A 134 -8.36 -2.78 4.78
CA ASP A 134 -6.93 -2.57 4.72
C ASP A 134 -6.44 -2.36 3.27
N VAL A 135 -6.25 -1.08 2.91
CA VAL A 135 -5.72 -0.68 1.61
C VAL A 135 -4.26 -1.06 1.44
N ASN A 136 -3.46 -1.04 2.51
CA ASN A 136 -2.03 -1.36 2.43
C ASN A 136 -1.85 -2.81 2.00
N SER A 137 -2.54 -3.73 2.68
CA SER A 137 -2.47 -5.16 2.36
C SER A 137 -2.94 -5.49 0.93
N SER A 138 -4.00 -4.84 0.45
CA SER A 138 -4.51 -5.12 -0.89
C SER A 138 -3.56 -4.62 -2.00
N GLN A 139 -2.99 -3.42 -1.82
CA GLN A 139 -2.04 -2.86 -2.77
C GLN A 139 -0.67 -3.55 -2.70
N ASP A 140 -0.17 -3.87 -1.51
CA ASP A 140 1.09 -4.59 -1.31
C ASP A 140 1.07 -5.97 -1.98
N ASN A 141 -0.05 -6.69 -1.88
CA ASN A 141 -0.22 -7.96 -2.58
C ASN A 141 -0.01 -7.78 -4.09
N LEU A 142 -0.72 -6.84 -4.70
CA LEU A 142 -0.59 -6.56 -6.13
C LEU A 142 0.82 -6.08 -6.52
N SER A 143 1.45 -5.26 -5.68
CA SER A 143 2.83 -4.82 -5.89
C SER A 143 3.82 -6.00 -5.87
N GLY A 144 3.66 -6.96 -4.96
CA GLY A 144 4.49 -8.17 -4.91
C GLY A 144 4.34 -9.05 -6.15
N TYR A 145 3.11 -9.19 -6.65
CA TYR A 145 2.85 -9.85 -7.94
C TYR A 145 3.55 -9.12 -9.10
N LYS A 146 3.45 -7.78 -9.16
CA LYS A 146 4.05 -6.99 -10.24
C LYS A 146 5.56 -6.94 -10.19
N ALA A 147 6.15 -6.94 -8.99
CA ALA A 147 7.59 -7.01 -8.83
C ALA A 147 8.17 -8.26 -9.51
N VAL A 148 7.53 -9.42 -9.34
CA VAL A 148 7.95 -10.66 -10.01
C VAL A 148 7.83 -10.57 -11.52
N LEU A 149 6.72 -10.03 -12.03
CA LEU A 149 6.53 -9.88 -13.48
C LEU A 149 7.58 -8.95 -14.11
N LEU A 150 7.92 -7.86 -13.43
CA LEU A 150 8.95 -6.93 -13.88
C LEU A 150 10.34 -7.55 -13.80
N GLY A 151 10.66 -8.23 -12.71
CA GLY A 151 11.92 -8.97 -12.60
C GLY A 151 12.06 -10.00 -13.71
N ALA A 152 11.01 -10.78 -13.95
CA ALA A 152 10.98 -11.81 -14.99
C ALA A 152 11.01 -11.25 -16.42
N SER A 153 10.44 -10.07 -16.68
CA SER A 153 10.48 -9.44 -18.01
C SER A 153 11.84 -8.84 -18.35
N HIS A 154 12.66 -8.55 -17.32
CA HIS A 154 13.94 -7.88 -17.50
C HIS A 154 15.16 -8.81 -17.37
N VAL A 155 14.99 -9.99 -16.77
CA VAL A 155 16.08 -10.97 -16.57
C VAL A 155 16.36 -11.72 -17.88
N PRO A 156 17.64 -11.91 -18.28
CA PRO A 156 18.00 -12.54 -19.55
C PRO A 156 17.97 -14.08 -19.49
N LYS A 157 17.11 -14.67 -18.65
CA LYS A 157 17.07 -16.11 -18.37
C LYS A 157 15.63 -16.61 -18.29
N GLY A 158 15.36 -17.79 -18.85
CA GLY A 158 14.07 -18.47 -18.64
C GLY A 158 13.81 -18.78 -17.16
N ILE A 159 12.59 -18.54 -16.70
CA ILE A 159 12.21 -18.72 -15.29
C ILE A 159 12.04 -20.20 -14.90
N PRO A 160 11.20 -21.00 -15.60
CA PRO A 160 11.03 -22.40 -15.24
C PRO A 160 12.18 -23.27 -15.73
N MET A 161 12.30 -24.48 -15.15
CA MET A 161 13.09 -25.54 -15.75
C MET A 161 12.45 -25.97 -17.07
N MET A 162 13.24 -26.04 -18.14
CA MET A 162 12.77 -26.49 -19.45
C MET A 162 13.75 -27.49 -20.05
N THR A 163 13.24 -28.61 -20.53
CA THR A 163 14.02 -29.58 -21.32
C THR A 163 13.70 -29.37 -22.80
N THR A 164 14.72 -29.03 -23.58
CA THR A 164 14.60 -28.78 -25.02
C THR A 164 15.50 -29.73 -25.80
N SER A 165 15.38 -29.76 -27.13
CA SER A 165 16.29 -30.53 -27.99
C SER A 165 17.76 -30.06 -27.88
N ALA A 166 18.00 -28.81 -27.49
CA ALA A 166 19.33 -28.24 -27.31
C ALA A 166 19.90 -28.42 -25.89
N GLY A 167 19.13 -29.03 -24.97
CA GLY A 167 19.54 -29.26 -23.58
C GLY A 167 18.56 -28.71 -22.55
N THR A 168 18.97 -28.76 -21.27
CA THR A 168 18.15 -28.35 -20.13
C THR A 168 18.49 -26.94 -19.67
N VAL A 169 17.48 -26.07 -19.63
CA VAL A 169 17.53 -24.76 -18.98
C VAL A 169 17.25 -24.95 -17.49
N LYS A 170 18.19 -24.55 -16.63
CA LYS A 170 18.00 -24.54 -15.17
C LYS A 170 17.03 -23.42 -14.79
N PRO A 171 16.17 -23.63 -13.77
CA PRO A 171 15.24 -22.59 -13.33
C PRO A 171 15.98 -21.35 -12.82
N ALA A 172 15.32 -20.20 -12.89
CA ALA A 172 15.83 -18.97 -12.31
C ALA A 172 15.80 -19.04 -10.78
N LYS A 173 16.83 -18.47 -10.13
CA LYS A 173 16.89 -18.29 -8.68
C LYS A 173 16.37 -16.89 -8.34
N PHE A 174 15.35 -16.84 -7.49
CA PHE A 174 14.79 -15.62 -6.93
C PHE A 174 15.18 -15.51 -5.46
N VAL A 175 15.53 -14.31 -5.02
CA VAL A 175 15.70 -13.97 -3.59
C VAL A 175 14.74 -12.85 -3.24
N VAL A 176 13.87 -13.09 -2.25
CA VAL A 176 12.93 -12.09 -1.74
C VAL A 176 13.37 -11.65 -0.35
N MET A 177 13.72 -10.37 -0.20
CA MET A 177 14.18 -9.79 1.07
C MET A 177 12.99 -9.10 1.77
N GLY A 178 12.39 -9.83 2.71
CA GLY A 178 11.17 -9.48 3.43
C GLY A 178 10.00 -10.40 3.07
N SER A 179 9.19 -10.79 4.05
CA SER A 179 8.00 -11.62 3.82
C SER A 179 6.77 -11.08 4.55
N GLY A 180 6.54 -9.77 4.41
CA GLY A 180 5.20 -9.19 4.60
C GLY A 180 4.25 -9.61 3.47
N VAL A 181 3.10 -8.95 3.36
CA VAL A 181 2.08 -9.28 2.34
C VAL A 181 2.65 -9.24 0.91
N ALA A 182 3.40 -8.18 0.58
CA ALA A 182 4.11 -8.05 -0.69
C ALA A 182 5.10 -9.19 -0.93
N GLY A 183 5.97 -9.48 0.04
CA GLY A 183 7.00 -10.50 -0.07
C GLY A 183 6.41 -11.91 -0.24
N LEU A 184 5.41 -12.28 0.55
CA LEU A 184 4.72 -13.57 0.42
C LEU A 184 4.05 -13.73 -0.95
N GLN A 185 3.43 -12.67 -1.45
CA GLN A 185 2.84 -12.69 -2.79
C GLN A 185 3.90 -12.78 -3.90
N ALA A 186 5.06 -12.13 -3.72
CA ALA A 186 6.19 -12.25 -4.64
C ALA A 186 6.74 -13.70 -4.64
N ILE A 187 6.89 -14.32 -3.47
CA ILE A 187 7.31 -15.72 -3.36
C ILE A 187 6.31 -16.63 -4.09
N ALA A 188 5.02 -16.52 -3.78
CA ALA A 188 3.97 -17.34 -4.39
C ALA A 188 3.94 -17.16 -5.92
N THR A 189 4.09 -15.93 -6.41
CA THR A 189 4.08 -15.62 -7.84
C THR A 189 5.31 -16.20 -8.54
N ALA A 190 6.51 -16.00 -8.00
CA ALA A 190 7.74 -16.54 -8.58
C ALA A 190 7.73 -18.09 -8.58
N LYS A 191 7.20 -18.71 -7.52
CA LYS A 191 6.99 -20.16 -7.46
C LYS A 191 6.02 -20.66 -8.53
N ARG A 192 4.91 -19.96 -8.77
CA ARG A 192 3.97 -20.28 -9.86
C ARG A 192 4.63 -20.18 -11.24
N MET A 193 5.62 -19.30 -11.42
CA MET A 193 6.41 -19.19 -12.66
C MET A 193 7.49 -20.28 -12.80
N GLY A 194 7.67 -21.15 -11.81
CA GLY A 194 8.65 -22.25 -11.83
C GLY A 194 10.04 -21.88 -11.33
N ALA A 195 10.20 -20.73 -10.66
CA ALA A 195 11.47 -20.33 -10.06
C ALA A 195 11.83 -21.18 -8.82
N VAL A 196 13.11 -21.22 -8.50
CA VAL A 196 13.58 -21.59 -7.16
C VAL A 196 13.65 -20.31 -6.33
N VAL A 197 12.84 -20.22 -5.28
CA VAL A 197 12.72 -18.99 -4.48
C VAL A 197 13.32 -19.20 -3.10
N TYR A 198 14.23 -18.33 -2.73
CA TYR A 198 14.72 -18.14 -1.37
C TYR A 198 14.14 -16.85 -0.81
N ALA A 199 13.88 -16.79 0.49
CA ALA A 199 13.39 -15.58 1.12
C ALA A 199 13.91 -15.43 2.54
N SER A 200 14.06 -14.19 2.97
CA SER A 200 14.43 -13.82 4.33
C SER A 200 13.38 -12.92 4.95
N ASP A 201 13.21 -13.01 6.25
CA ASP A 201 12.52 -12.03 7.08
C ASP A 201 13.30 -11.94 8.38
N VAL A 202 13.09 -10.87 9.16
CA VAL A 202 13.72 -10.71 10.47
C VAL A 202 12.95 -11.43 11.58
N ARG A 203 11.70 -11.84 11.30
CA ARG A 203 10.85 -12.61 12.22
C ARG A 203 11.03 -14.09 11.95
N LYS A 204 11.23 -14.87 13.01
CA LYS A 204 11.39 -16.33 12.89
C LYS A 204 10.08 -17.02 12.52
N SER A 205 8.95 -16.53 13.02
CA SER A 205 7.59 -16.99 12.67
C SER A 205 7.28 -16.89 11.18
N ALA A 206 7.98 -16.02 10.44
CA ALA A 206 7.83 -15.89 9.01
C ALA A 206 8.36 -17.10 8.21
N ALA A 207 9.23 -17.94 8.79
CA ALA A 207 9.78 -19.11 8.13
C ALA A 207 8.68 -20.08 7.67
N GLU A 208 7.73 -20.40 8.56
CA GLU A 208 6.59 -21.27 8.23
C GLU A 208 5.72 -20.66 7.11
N GLN A 209 5.51 -19.35 7.14
CA GLN A 209 4.75 -18.64 6.10
C GLN A 209 5.46 -18.71 4.74
N ILE A 210 6.77 -18.46 4.70
CA ILE A 210 7.61 -18.56 3.49
C ILE A 210 7.56 -19.97 2.91
N GLU A 211 7.69 -20.99 3.75
CA GLU A 211 7.67 -22.39 3.33
C GLU A 211 6.29 -22.83 2.83
N SER A 212 5.21 -22.36 3.47
CA SER A 212 3.82 -22.66 3.07
C SER A 212 3.49 -22.22 1.64
N VAL A 213 4.13 -21.15 1.14
CA VAL A 213 3.99 -20.66 -0.24
C VAL A 213 5.08 -21.19 -1.17
N GLY A 214 5.92 -22.12 -0.69
CA GLY A 214 6.92 -22.86 -1.46
C GLY A 214 8.30 -22.20 -1.55
N GLY A 215 8.54 -21.14 -0.78
CA GLY A 215 9.86 -20.53 -0.63
C GLY A 215 10.80 -21.37 0.23
N ARG A 216 12.09 -21.00 0.24
CA ARG A 216 13.10 -21.56 1.13
C ARG A 216 13.57 -20.46 2.06
N PHE A 217 13.40 -20.65 3.37
CA PHE A 217 13.82 -19.67 4.35
C PHE A 217 15.36 -19.55 4.38
N ILE A 218 15.86 -18.31 4.41
CA ILE A 218 17.28 -18.01 4.60
C ILE A 218 17.50 -17.85 6.10
N GLU A 219 18.04 -18.88 6.73
CA GLU A 219 18.36 -18.86 8.16
C GLU A 219 19.61 -18.01 8.43
N VAL A 220 19.53 -17.15 9.44
CA VAL A 220 20.64 -16.33 9.92
C VAL A 220 21.03 -16.80 11.32
N GLU A 221 22.31 -17.10 11.53
CA GLU A 221 22.79 -17.56 12.83
C GLU A 221 22.60 -16.47 13.91
N GLY A 222 22.02 -16.85 15.07
CA GLY A 222 21.70 -15.91 16.15
C GLY A 222 20.32 -15.26 16.00
N MET A 223 19.50 -15.75 15.08
CA MET A 223 18.12 -15.32 14.91
C MET A 223 17.22 -15.96 15.99
N ASP A 224 17.04 -15.23 17.08
CA ASP A 224 16.03 -15.50 18.09
C ASP A 224 14.65 -14.99 17.66
N ASP A 225 13.61 -15.31 18.45
CA ASP A 225 12.25 -14.84 18.19
C ASP A 225 12.12 -13.34 18.50
N PHE A 226 12.47 -12.50 17.51
CA PHE A 226 12.39 -11.04 17.59
C PHE A 226 10.98 -10.52 17.29
N GLU A 227 9.94 -11.27 17.62
CA GLU A 227 8.55 -10.80 17.54
C GLU A 227 8.17 -10.11 18.86
N ASP A 228 7.56 -8.93 18.78
CA ASP A 228 6.84 -8.35 19.91
C ASP A 228 5.45 -9.01 20.05
N GLU A 229 4.71 -8.76 21.14
CA GLU A 229 3.34 -9.30 21.36
C GLU A 229 2.33 -8.87 20.29
N SER A 230 2.79 -8.03 19.38
CA SER A 230 2.10 -7.19 18.44
C SER A 230 2.33 -7.65 16.98
N GLY A 231 3.18 -8.67 16.77
CA GLY A 231 3.50 -9.25 15.46
C GLY A 231 4.52 -8.47 14.61
N TYR A 232 5.13 -7.43 15.19
CA TYR A 232 6.20 -6.64 14.56
C TYR A 232 7.58 -7.08 15.03
N ALA A 233 8.60 -6.76 14.23
CA ALA A 233 9.98 -7.04 14.59
C ALA A 233 10.47 -6.11 15.71
N LYS A 234 11.05 -6.66 16.78
CA LYS A 234 11.77 -5.91 17.82
C LYS A 234 12.92 -5.13 17.19
N PRO A 235 13.31 -3.97 17.76
CA PRO A 235 14.49 -3.25 17.31
C PRO A 235 15.72 -4.16 17.35
N LEU A 236 16.28 -4.45 16.18
CA LEU A 236 17.48 -5.27 16.05
C LEU A 236 18.70 -4.39 16.33
N THR A 237 19.75 -4.99 16.91
CA THR A 237 21.02 -4.27 17.05
C THR A 237 21.63 -4.01 15.67
N PRO A 238 22.36 -2.89 15.47
CA PRO A 238 23.01 -2.62 14.19
C PRO A 238 23.90 -3.77 13.70
N GLU A 239 24.58 -4.46 14.63
CA GLU A 239 25.43 -5.61 14.32
C GLU A 239 24.62 -6.80 13.78
N PHE A 240 23.42 -7.04 14.34
CA PHE A 240 22.56 -8.12 13.86
C PHE A 240 21.92 -7.77 12.51
N ILE A 241 21.49 -6.53 12.30
CA ILE A 241 21.01 -6.05 10.99
C ILE A 241 22.09 -6.26 9.92
N GLN A 242 23.33 -5.89 10.22
CA GLN A 242 24.45 -6.11 9.31
C GLN A 242 24.65 -7.60 9.02
N LYS A 243 24.62 -8.46 10.05
CA LYS A 243 24.74 -9.92 9.88
C LYS A 243 23.64 -10.51 9.00
N VAL A 244 22.39 -10.05 9.17
CA VAL A 244 21.25 -10.43 8.32
C VAL A 244 21.52 -10.00 6.88
N ASN A 245 21.82 -8.72 6.66
CA ASN A 245 22.10 -8.18 5.33
C ASN A 245 23.24 -8.92 4.63
N ASP A 246 24.35 -9.18 5.31
CA ASP A 246 25.50 -9.91 4.77
C ASP A 246 25.13 -11.34 4.37
N THR A 247 24.38 -12.04 5.23
CA THR A 247 23.95 -13.42 4.98
C THR A 247 23.01 -13.49 3.77
N VAL A 248 22.04 -12.59 3.71
CA VAL A 248 21.04 -12.55 2.64
C VAL A 248 21.68 -12.09 1.32
N CYS A 249 22.55 -11.08 1.33
CA CYS A 249 23.30 -10.64 0.16
C CYS A 249 24.23 -11.75 -0.36
N LYS A 250 24.86 -12.52 0.51
CA LYS A 250 25.65 -13.69 0.11
C LYS A 250 24.80 -14.72 -0.63
N VAL A 251 23.58 -15.01 -0.16
CA VAL A 251 22.63 -15.89 -0.86
C VAL A 251 22.11 -15.25 -2.16
N ALA A 252 22.02 -13.92 -2.22
CA ALA A 252 21.59 -13.17 -3.40
C ALA A 252 22.66 -13.05 -4.49
N SER A 253 23.94 -13.24 -4.17
CA SER A 253 25.06 -13.07 -5.12
C SER A 253 24.95 -13.92 -6.39
N ASP A 254 24.39 -15.13 -6.31
CA ASP A 254 24.13 -16.02 -7.45
C ASP A 254 22.66 -16.02 -7.91
N ALA A 255 21.82 -15.11 -7.39
CA ALA A 255 20.43 -14.98 -7.82
C ALA A 255 20.32 -14.38 -9.22
N ASP A 256 19.24 -14.72 -9.93
CA ASP A 256 18.89 -14.12 -11.21
C ASP A 256 17.97 -12.90 -11.01
N VAL A 257 17.10 -12.95 -9.99
CA VAL A 257 16.21 -11.85 -9.61
C VAL A 257 16.20 -11.67 -8.10
N ILE A 258 16.31 -10.43 -7.64
CA ILE A 258 16.22 -10.02 -6.24
C ILE A 258 15.02 -9.08 -6.12
N ILE A 259 14.17 -9.29 -5.12
CA ILE A 259 13.04 -8.42 -4.80
C ILE A 259 13.19 -7.95 -3.36
N THR A 260 13.17 -6.64 -3.12
CA THR A 260 13.26 -6.07 -1.77
C THR A 260 11.92 -5.48 -1.35
N THR A 261 11.48 -5.82 -0.14
CA THR A 261 10.18 -5.40 0.40
C THR A 261 10.27 -4.86 1.83
N ALA A 262 11.48 -4.56 2.32
CA ALA A 262 11.66 -4.12 3.70
C ALA A 262 11.18 -2.66 3.85
N ARG A 263 10.05 -2.48 4.54
CA ARG A 263 9.44 -1.16 4.78
C ARG A 263 9.22 -0.96 6.27
N ILE A 264 9.51 0.24 6.76
CA ILE A 264 9.25 0.65 8.13
C ILE A 264 8.19 1.75 8.09
N PHE A 265 7.12 1.58 8.86
CA PHE A 265 6.01 2.53 8.88
C PHE A 265 6.49 3.94 9.27
N GLY A 266 6.10 4.95 8.49
CA GLY A 266 6.43 6.36 8.73
C GLY A 266 7.92 6.71 8.65
N ARG A 267 8.78 5.83 8.11
CA ARG A 267 10.23 6.05 7.99
C ARG A 267 10.73 5.74 6.57
N PRO A 268 11.90 6.27 6.18
CA PRO A 268 12.60 5.83 4.97
C PRO A 268 12.85 4.32 4.97
N ALA A 269 12.93 3.73 3.78
CA ALA A 269 13.30 2.33 3.64
C ALA A 269 14.72 2.07 4.19
N PRO A 270 14.93 0.98 4.95
CA PRO A 270 16.27 0.60 5.37
C PRO A 270 17.07 0.09 4.17
N ILE A 271 18.35 0.42 4.11
CA ILE A 271 19.27 -0.16 3.12
C ILE A 271 19.54 -1.62 3.50
N THR A 272 19.11 -2.54 2.64
CA THR A 272 19.39 -3.99 2.76
C THR A 272 20.40 -4.47 1.72
N ILE A 273 20.54 -3.73 0.61
CA ILE A 273 21.51 -4.01 -0.46
C ILE A 273 22.44 -2.81 -0.60
N PRO A 274 23.61 -2.81 0.07
CA PRO A 274 24.61 -1.77 -0.12
C PRO A 274 25.21 -1.85 -1.53
N LYS A 275 25.80 -0.75 -2.00
CA LYS A 275 26.46 -0.68 -3.32
C LYS A 275 27.49 -1.79 -3.52
N SER A 276 28.28 -2.09 -2.49
CA SER A 276 29.29 -3.16 -2.52
C SER A 276 28.69 -4.54 -2.76
N ALA A 277 27.47 -4.81 -2.30
CA ALA A 277 26.79 -6.08 -2.59
C ALA A 277 26.40 -6.17 -4.07
N VAL A 278 25.95 -5.07 -4.68
CA VAL A 278 25.58 -5.03 -6.11
C VAL A 278 26.77 -5.36 -7.01
N GLU A 279 27.99 -4.95 -6.62
CA GLU A 279 29.23 -5.23 -7.34
C GLU A 279 29.58 -6.73 -7.37
N GLU A 280 29.13 -7.48 -6.36
CA GLU A 280 29.35 -8.93 -6.23
C GLU A 280 28.19 -9.76 -6.80
N PHE A 281 27.09 -9.12 -7.21
CA PHE A 281 25.96 -9.83 -7.79
C PHE A 281 26.25 -10.27 -9.22
N LYS A 282 25.65 -11.39 -9.60
CA LYS A 282 25.76 -11.96 -10.93
C LYS A 282 25.39 -10.93 -12.02
N THR A 283 26.28 -10.75 -13.01
CA THR A 283 25.98 -9.96 -14.20
C THR A 283 24.71 -10.47 -14.91
N GLY A 284 23.83 -9.55 -15.26
CA GLY A 284 22.52 -9.85 -15.83
C GLY A 284 21.42 -10.09 -14.78
N ALA A 285 21.74 -10.04 -13.48
CA ALA A 285 20.73 -10.06 -12.43
C ALA A 285 19.84 -8.82 -12.49
N VAL A 286 18.65 -8.95 -11.91
CA VAL A 286 17.67 -7.86 -11.80
C VAL A 286 17.30 -7.67 -10.34
N ILE A 287 17.41 -6.44 -9.85
CA ILE A 287 16.85 -6.00 -8.57
C ILE A 287 15.55 -5.28 -8.85
N VAL A 288 14.47 -5.68 -8.18
CA VAL A 288 13.21 -4.93 -8.15
C VAL A 288 13.03 -4.38 -6.74
N ASP A 289 13.22 -3.08 -6.61
CA ASP A 289 13.13 -2.38 -5.35
C ASP A 289 11.71 -1.82 -5.16
N MET A 290 10.92 -2.46 -4.31
CA MET A 290 9.51 -2.10 -4.13
C MET A 290 9.29 -0.85 -3.28
N ASN A 291 10.35 -0.32 -2.65
CA ASN A 291 10.27 0.83 -1.75
C ASN A 291 10.99 2.06 -2.31
N ALA A 292 11.11 2.14 -3.63
CA ALA A 292 11.74 3.26 -4.32
C ALA A 292 11.05 4.60 -4.01
N ASP A 293 9.74 4.59 -3.75
CA ASP A 293 8.95 5.76 -3.33
C ASP A 293 9.51 6.43 -2.05
N VAL A 294 10.24 5.66 -1.23
CA VAL A 294 10.61 6.05 0.14
C VAL A 294 12.09 5.84 0.42
N GLY A 295 12.91 5.95 -0.63
CA GLY A 295 14.37 5.91 -0.58
C GLY A 295 15.00 4.62 -1.11
N GLY A 296 14.23 3.53 -1.22
CA GLY A 296 14.72 2.24 -1.71
C GLY A 296 15.48 1.42 -0.67
N ASN A 297 15.44 0.10 -0.83
CA ASN A 297 16.26 -0.84 -0.06
C ASN A 297 17.64 -1.08 -0.69
N CYS A 298 17.81 -0.80 -1.98
CA CYS A 298 19.10 -0.82 -2.65
C CYS A 298 19.68 0.60 -2.70
N GLU A 299 20.92 0.76 -2.23
CA GLU A 299 21.61 2.05 -2.16
C GLU A 299 21.74 2.75 -3.52
N LEU A 300 21.69 1.97 -4.60
CA LEU A 300 21.79 2.46 -5.98
C LEU A 300 20.42 2.72 -6.64
N THR A 301 19.30 2.50 -5.96
CA THR A 301 17.97 2.73 -6.53
C THR A 301 17.80 4.19 -6.92
N SER A 302 17.36 4.42 -8.16
CA SER A 302 16.90 5.72 -8.65
C SER A 302 15.37 5.68 -8.74
N PRO A 303 14.64 6.42 -7.88
CA PRO A 303 13.17 6.42 -7.88
C PRO A 303 12.60 6.81 -9.25
N GLY A 304 11.63 6.04 -9.73
CA GLY A 304 10.99 6.21 -11.03
C GLY A 304 11.75 5.58 -12.21
N ASP A 305 13.02 5.20 -12.03
CA ASP A 305 13.89 4.78 -13.13
C ASP A 305 14.22 3.29 -13.13
N ILE A 306 14.66 2.82 -14.30
CA ILE A 306 15.33 1.53 -14.47
C ILE A 306 16.76 1.80 -14.90
N ILE A 307 17.70 1.53 -14.00
CA ILE A 307 19.13 1.80 -14.25
C ILE A 307 19.92 0.49 -14.42
N ASN A 308 21.14 0.61 -14.93
CA ASN A 308 22.12 -0.46 -14.93
C ASN A 308 23.36 -0.04 -14.15
N SER A 309 23.80 -0.88 -13.23
CA SER A 309 25.03 -0.68 -12.47
C SER A 309 25.76 -2.02 -12.34
N HIS A 310 27.04 -2.06 -12.70
CA HIS A 310 27.87 -3.27 -12.65
C HIS A 310 27.27 -4.48 -13.40
N GLY A 311 26.49 -4.22 -14.46
CA GLY A 311 25.81 -5.26 -15.22
C GLY A 311 24.56 -5.83 -14.54
N VAL A 312 24.16 -5.27 -13.39
CA VAL A 312 22.89 -5.55 -12.70
C VAL A 312 21.89 -4.48 -13.07
N LYS A 313 20.66 -4.87 -13.42
CA LYS A 313 19.57 -3.94 -13.67
C LYS A 313 18.82 -3.67 -12.37
N ILE A 314 18.55 -2.41 -12.06
CA ILE A 314 17.87 -2.00 -10.83
C ILE A 314 16.60 -1.24 -11.24
N ILE A 315 15.46 -1.77 -10.83
CA ILE A 315 14.13 -1.26 -11.16
C ILE A 315 13.58 -0.57 -9.90
N GLY A 316 13.43 0.76 -9.96
CA GLY A 316 12.93 1.60 -8.87
C GLY A 316 11.55 2.21 -9.14
N ILE A 317 10.59 1.42 -9.64
CA ILE A 317 9.23 1.93 -9.91
C ILE A 317 8.51 2.20 -8.57
N GLU A 318 8.07 3.45 -8.37
CA GLU A 318 7.49 3.92 -7.11
C GLU A 318 6.07 3.37 -6.86
N ASN A 319 5.24 3.29 -7.91
CA ASN A 319 3.85 2.83 -7.81
C ASN A 319 3.61 1.53 -8.57
N LEU A 320 4.10 0.41 -8.02
CA LEU A 320 3.95 -0.91 -8.64
C LEU A 320 2.47 -1.33 -8.82
N ALA A 321 1.62 -1.12 -7.82
CA ALA A 321 0.19 -1.41 -7.91
C ALA A 321 -0.50 -0.57 -9.01
N GLY A 322 -0.08 0.69 -9.19
CA GLY A 322 -0.55 1.57 -10.25
C GLY A 322 -0.34 1.02 -11.67
N THR A 323 0.65 0.14 -11.86
CA THR A 323 0.92 -0.49 -13.17
C THR A 323 -0.05 -1.63 -13.54
N ILE A 324 -1.05 -1.93 -12.70
CA ILE A 324 -2.20 -2.82 -12.97
C ILE A 324 -3.50 -2.17 -12.50
N PRO A 325 -3.87 -1.02 -13.11
CA PRO A 325 -4.80 -0.08 -12.52
C PRO A 325 -6.21 -0.65 -12.36
N SER A 326 -6.71 -1.46 -13.29
CA SER A 326 -8.06 -2.03 -13.19
C SER A 326 -8.23 -2.95 -11.96
N THR A 327 -7.27 -3.84 -11.69
CA THR A 327 -7.34 -4.74 -10.52
C THR A 327 -7.03 -3.98 -9.23
N ALA A 328 -6.05 -3.08 -9.25
CA ALA A 328 -5.68 -2.28 -8.09
C ALA A 328 -6.81 -1.35 -7.63
N SER A 329 -7.46 -0.67 -8.57
CA SER A 329 -8.65 0.16 -8.32
C SER A 329 -9.80 -0.68 -7.78
N MET A 330 -10.04 -1.88 -8.32
CA MET A 330 -11.09 -2.76 -7.83
C MET A 330 -10.90 -3.13 -6.35
N LEU A 331 -9.68 -3.53 -5.96
CA LEU A 331 -9.40 -3.89 -4.57
C LEU A 331 -9.46 -2.68 -3.65
N TYR A 332 -8.83 -1.56 -4.04
CA TYR A 332 -8.86 -0.32 -3.28
C TYR A 332 -10.30 0.19 -3.09
N SER A 333 -11.10 0.19 -4.16
CA SER A 333 -12.51 0.54 -4.15
C SER A 333 -13.32 -0.36 -3.22
N ASN A 334 -13.04 -1.66 -3.17
CA ASN A 334 -13.70 -2.56 -2.22
C ASN A 334 -13.35 -2.21 -0.78
N ASN A 335 -12.07 -1.93 -0.48
CA ASN A 335 -11.62 -1.53 0.84
C ASN A 335 -12.31 -0.23 1.29
N LEU A 336 -12.27 0.81 0.46
CA LEU A 336 -12.89 2.11 0.74
C LEU A 336 -14.41 2.01 0.82
N THR A 337 -15.05 1.22 -0.03
CA THR A 337 -16.50 1.00 0.06
C THR A 337 -16.87 0.33 1.37
N ASN A 338 -16.14 -0.71 1.80
CA ASN A 338 -16.40 -1.36 3.08
C ASN A 338 -16.21 -0.39 4.25
N PHE A 339 -15.18 0.45 4.19
CA PHE A 339 -14.91 1.48 5.18
C PHE A 339 -16.04 2.51 5.25
N VAL A 340 -16.39 3.15 4.12
CA VAL A 340 -17.49 4.13 4.07
C VAL A 340 -18.79 3.51 4.59
N ILE A 341 -19.14 2.29 4.15
CA ILE A 341 -20.36 1.60 4.61
C ILE A 341 -20.36 1.38 6.12
N SER A 342 -19.19 1.10 6.73
CA SER A 342 -19.10 0.94 8.19
C SER A 342 -19.34 2.22 8.97
N LEU A 343 -19.19 3.38 8.34
CA LEU A 343 -19.45 4.70 8.93
C LEU A 343 -20.85 5.24 8.65
N MET A 344 -21.69 4.52 7.89
CA MET A 344 -22.99 5.05 7.47
C MET A 344 -24.01 4.98 8.61
N GLU A 345 -24.57 6.14 8.98
CA GLU A 345 -25.70 6.28 9.91
C GLU A 345 -26.75 7.21 9.32
N ASP A 346 -28.02 6.77 9.27
CA ASP A 346 -29.15 7.54 8.74
C ASP A 346 -28.90 8.23 7.39
N GLY A 347 -28.14 7.57 6.50
CA GLY A 347 -27.82 8.06 5.15
C GLY A 347 -26.67 9.07 5.07
N ASN A 348 -25.92 9.28 6.16
CA ASN A 348 -24.74 10.16 6.21
C ASN A 348 -23.52 9.38 6.70
N ILE A 349 -22.32 9.90 6.38
CA ILE A 349 -21.07 9.41 6.99
C ILE A 349 -20.97 10.02 8.39
N SER A 350 -20.97 9.16 9.40
CA SER A 350 -20.83 9.52 10.81
C SER A 350 -19.38 9.33 11.25
N VAL A 351 -18.82 10.34 11.92
CA VAL A 351 -17.49 10.28 12.53
C VAL A 351 -17.68 10.06 14.02
N ASP A 352 -17.89 8.80 14.40
CA ASP A 352 -18.03 8.41 15.80
C ASP A 352 -16.65 8.34 16.49
N LEU A 353 -16.46 9.17 17.49
CA LEU A 353 -15.23 9.23 18.29
C LEU A 353 -15.07 8.04 19.26
N GLN A 354 -16.02 7.10 19.26
CA GLN A 354 -15.91 5.80 19.93
C GLN A 354 -15.56 4.65 18.97
N ASP A 355 -15.46 4.91 17.66
CA ASP A 355 -15.10 3.85 16.69
C ASP A 355 -13.59 3.61 16.67
N ASP A 356 -13.15 2.44 17.15
CA ASP A 356 -11.73 2.04 17.20
C ASP A 356 -10.99 2.06 15.84
N ILE A 357 -11.68 1.99 14.69
CA ILE A 357 -11.06 2.15 13.38
C ILE A 357 -10.71 3.62 13.16
N LEU A 358 -11.60 4.53 13.55
CA LEU A 358 -11.39 5.98 13.43
C LEU A 358 -10.35 6.46 14.44
N VAL A 359 -10.50 6.12 15.72
CA VAL A 359 -9.70 6.72 16.80
C VAL A 359 -8.58 5.83 17.34
N GLY A 360 -8.53 4.57 16.92
CA GLY A 360 -7.60 3.57 17.42
C GLY A 360 -8.23 2.77 18.58
N PRO A 361 -7.79 1.53 18.84
CA PRO A 361 -8.25 0.76 20.00
C PRO A 361 -7.96 1.49 21.32
N PRO A 362 -8.80 1.33 22.36
CA PRO A 362 -8.57 1.97 23.66
C PRO A 362 -7.38 1.35 24.40
N GLU A 363 -6.82 2.04 25.41
CA GLU A 363 -5.63 1.61 26.16
C GLU A 363 -5.75 0.21 26.79
N GLU A 364 -6.97 -0.21 27.14
CA GLU A 364 -7.24 -1.53 27.72
C GLU A 364 -7.28 -2.66 26.69
N SER A 365 -7.18 -2.34 25.39
CA SER A 365 -7.18 -3.33 24.31
C SER A 365 -5.80 -3.95 24.12
N ASP A 366 -5.75 -5.27 23.90
CA ASP A 366 -4.54 -5.97 23.43
C ASP A 366 -4.01 -5.44 22.09
N PHE A 367 -4.83 -4.68 21.36
CA PHE A 367 -4.46 -4.07 20.08
C PHE A 367 -4.04 -2.60 20.19
N TYR A 368 -4.03 -2.02 21.40
CA TYR A 368 -3.58 -0.66 21.64
C TYR A 368 -2.13 -0.47 21.19
N VAL A 369 -1.85 0.66 20.54
CA VAL A 369 -0.50 1.06 20.17
C VAL A 369 -0.30 2.48 20.67
N ASP A 370 0.57 2.61 21.68
CA ASP A 370 0.78 3.89 22.38
C ASP A 370 1.06 5.06 21.43
N GLY A 371 0.21 6.08 21.49
CA GLY A 371 0.31 7.30 20.68
C GLY A 371 0.05 7.15 19.18
N MET A 372 -0.48 6.00 18.75
CA MET A 372 -1.01 5.78 17.40
C MET A 372 -2.54 5.76 17.47
N GLY A 373 -3.19 6.75 16.86
CA GLY A 373 -4.64 6.72 16.68
C GLY A 373 -5.07 5.79 15.54
N GLY A 374 -6.33 5.91 15.14
CA GLY A 374 -6.88 5.22 13.98
C GLY A 374 -6.71 6.02 12.69
N VAL A 375 -7.62 5.82 11.74
CA VAL A 375 -7.58 6.52 10.45
C VAL A 375 -7.95 8.01 10.55
N LEU A 376 -8.63 8.45 11.61
CA LEU A 376 -8.97 9.86 11.83
C LEU A 376 -7.72 10.62 12.27
N ILE A 377 -7.25 11.54 11.42
CA ILE A 377 -6.03 12.31 11.66
C ILE A 377 -6.35 13.64 12.31
N CYS A 378 -7.22 14.43 11.69
CA CYS A 378 -7.65 15.72 12.20
C CYS A 378 -9.13 15.97 11.90
N MET A 379 -9.76 16.80 12.73
CA MET A 379 -11.16 17.21 12.60
C MET A 379 -11.34 18.57 13.26
N ASN A 380 -12.22 19.41 12.74
CA ASN A 380 -12.55 20.73 13.32
C ASN A 380 -11.35 21.65 13.56
N GLY A 381 -10.32 21.54 12.71
CA GLY A 381 -9.11 22.36 12.82
C GLY A 381 -8.16 21.94 13.94
N GLU A 382 -8.30 20.72 14.46
CA GLU A 382 -7.42 20.16 15.49
C GLU A 382 -6.97 18.75 15.10
N LEU A 383 -5.73 18.42 15.47
CA LEU A 383 -5.24 17.05 15.40
C LEU A 383 -6.03 16.18 16.40
N HIS A 384 -6.38 14.96 16.02
CA HIS A 384 -7.06 14.05 16.93
C HIS A 384 -6.16 13.68 18.13
N ASN A 385 -6.69 13.73 19.35
CA ASN A 385 -5.90 13.60 20.58
C ASN A 385 -5.13 12.27 20.71
N ASN A 386 -5.63 11.18 20.11
CA ASN A 386 -4.94 9.89 20.13
C ASN A 386 -3.72 9.84 19.18
N GLN A 387 -3.55 10.82 18.28
CA GLN A 387 -2.44 10.88 17.32
C GLN A 387 -1.19 11.53 17.94
N THR A 388 -0.83 11.19 19.18
CA THR A 388 0.24 11.90 19.91
C THR A 388 1.62 11.73 19.27
N ARG A 389 1.93 10.58 18.65
CA ARG A 389 3.18 10.38 17.91
C ARG A 389 3.27 11.26 16.68
N LEU A 390 2.16 11.41 15.96
CA LEU A 390 2.08 12.31 14.81
C LEU A 390 2.19 13.77 15.27
N GLY A 391 1.53 14.13 16.38
CA GLY A 391 1.65 15.47 16.98
C GLY A 391 3.06 15.81 17.44
N GLY A 392 3.92 14.82 17.71
CA GLY A 392 5.32 15.06 18.04
C GLY A 392 6.21 15.45 16.84
N ILE A 393 5.70 15.32 15.61
CA ILE A 393 6.44 15.65 14.37
C ILE A 393 5.76 16.75 13.53
N LEU A 394 4.56 17.19 13.91
CA LEU A 394 3.87 18.38 13.38
C LEU A 394 4.33 19.63 14.13
#